data_AF-A0AB35WWM1-F1
#
_entry.id   AF-A0AB35WWM1-F1
#
_cell.length_a   1.000
_cell.length_b   1.000
_cell.length_c   1.000
_cell.angle_alpha   90.00
_cell.angle_beta   90.00
_cell.angle_gamma   90.00
#
_symmetry.space_group_name_H-M   'P 1'
#
loop_
_entity.id
_entity.type
_entity.pdbx_description
1 polymer ?
#
loop_
_entity_poly.entity_id
_entity_poly.type
_entity_poly.pdbx_seq_one_letter_code
_entity_poly.pdbx_strand_id
1 'polypeptide(L)'
;MSAQTELAVVPPRETALQVYQATNGLDPYLKHIRDEIDAFVPDVTTVKGRKAIASIAYTVARSKTLLDNLGKELVSELKEIPKKIDAERKRMRDTLDIWQEEVRRPLNEWQAAEDARVEKHNDGIQRINDVVLFADTPSAAHVTEVIADLEQLVIDDSWQEFLAEAAQAKDQSLIKLRAMLSQCLKVEAEQAELTRLRAEAEAREKRDREERIAREAAEQATREAEAKAQRERDAEAQRIRDEQAAAEKRENDLRLQAAEAERRAEQAKREQIEAEQKAEQERQAAAQRAEQAAEQARQDERRRADAAATEILRQQQAREADMAHKAKINRAALEAFIASGMPEACAKQAVTLIAQRKIPAITIQY
;
A
#
# COMPACT_ATOMS: atom_id res chain seq x y z
N MET A 1 -153.56 16.98 -26.67
CA MET A 1 -153.10 15.58 -26.54
C MET A 1 -151.87 15.42 -27.42
N SER A 2 -150.72 15.93 -26.96
CA SER A 2 -149.43 15.73 -27.61
C SER A 2 -148.93 14.38 -27.14
N ALA A 3 -149.13 13.36 -27.97
CA ALA A 3 -148.64 12.01 -27.72
C ALA A 3 -147.12 12.10 -27.51
N GLN A 4 -146.71 11.73 -26.31
CA GLN A 4 -145.34 11.45 -25.95
C GLN A 4 -144.71 10.60 -27.06
N THR A 5 -143.69 11.16 -27.71
CA THR A 5 -142.77 10.42 -28.57
C THR A 5 -141.82 9.62 -27.67
N GLU A 6 -142.38 8.71 -26.89
CA GLU A 6 -141.75 7.45 -26.51
C GLU A 6 -141.85 6.59 -27.79
N LEU A 7 -140.85 5.92 -28.35
CA LEU A 7 -139.75 5.22 -27.74
C LEU A 7 -138.47 5.35 -28.60
N ALA A 8 -137.33 5.61 -27.95
CA ALA A 8 -136.11 4.94 -28.38
C ALA A 8 -136.04 3.67 -27.53
N VAL A 9 -136.44 2.52 -28.10
CA VAL A 9 -136.39 1.26 -27.35
C VAL A 9 -134.94 0.85 -27.19
N VAL A 10 -134.38 1.15 -26.02
CA VAL A 10 -133.10 0.59 -25.59
C VAL A 10 -133.35 -0.48 -24.53
N PRO A 11 -132.46 -1.48 -24.41
CA PRO A 11 -132.53 -2.44 -23.32
C PRO A 11 -132.54 -1.73 -21.96
N PRO A 12 -133.39 -2.16 -21.01
CA PRO A 12 -133.30 -1.69 -19.63
C PRO A 12 -131.90 -1.91 -19.08
N ARG A 13 -131.36 -0.96 -18.31
CA ARG A 13 -129.98 -1.04 -17.78
C ARG A 13 -129.68 -2.34 -17.03
N GLU A 14 -130.67 -2.86 -16.31
CA GLU A 14 -130.57 -4.11 -15.54
C GLU A 14 -130.35 -5.36 -16.41
N THR A 15 -130.87 -5.35 -17.65
CA THR A 15 -130.80 -6.48 -18.59
C THR A 15 -129.89 -6.19 -19.79
N ALA A 16 -129.38 -4.96 -19.90
CA ALA A 16 -128.60 -4.50 -21.04
C ALA A 16 -127.34 -5.35 -21.21
N LEU A 17 -126.61 -5.66 -20.14
CA LEU A 17 -125.40 -6.49 -20.24
C LEU A 17 -125.68 -7.84 -20.90
N GLN A 18 -126.74 -8.55 -20.48
CA GLN A 18 -127.11 -9.84 -21.05
C GLN A 18 -127.53 -9.70 -22.53
N VAL A 19 -128.26 -8.63 -22.86
CA VAL A 19 -128.67 -8.33 -24.24
C VAL A 19 -127.47 -8.09 -25.16
N TYR A 20 -126.46 -7.33 -24.73
CA TYR A 20 -125.26 -7.07 -25.55
C TYR A 20 -124.29 -8.26 -25.60
N GLN A 21 -124.35 -9.19 -24.64
CA GLN A 21 -123.54 -10.42 -24.65
C GLN A 21 -124.16 -11.53 -25.52
N ALA A 22 -125.48 -11.56 -25.65
CA ALA A 22 -126.16 -12.60 -26.42
C ALA A 22 -125.92 -12.43 -27.93
N THR A 23 -125.73 -13.55 -28.63
CA THR A 23 -125.71 -13.57 -30.09
C THR A 23 -127.01 -12.97 -30.62
N ASN A 24 -126.89 -11.87 -31.38
CA ASN A 24 -128.02 -11.13 -31.92
C ASN A 24 -129.03 -10.64 -30.86
N GLY A 25 -128.59 -10.38 -29.61
CA GLY A 25 -129.51 -10.00 -28.54
C GLY A 25 -130.25 -8.67 -28.75
N LEU A 26 -129.73 -7.80 -29.61
CA LEU A 26 -130.40 -6.54 -29.99
C LEU A 26 -131.52 -6.72 -31.03
N ASP A 27 -131.69 -7.90 -31.62
CA ASP A 27 -132.68 -8.16 -32.67
C ASP A 27 -134.11 -7.75 -32.29
N PRO A 28 -134.63 -7.99 -31.06
CA PRO A 28 -135.97 -7.53 -30.68
C PRO A 28 -136.13 -6.01 -30.74
N TYR A 29 -135.07 -5.27 -30.39
CA TYR A 29 -135.04 -3.81 -30.40
C TYR A 29 -134.93 -3.27 -31.82
N LEU A 30 -134.08 -3.88 -32.64
CA LEU A 30 -133.95 -3.56 -34.07
C LEU A 30 -135.23 -3.89 -34.83
N LYS A 31 -135.89 -5.01 -34.50
CA LYS A 31 -137.18 -5.39 -35.08
C LYS A 31 -138.25 -4.36 -34.76
N HIS A 32 -138.33 -3.87 -33.52
CA HIS A 32 -139.28 -2.81 -33.18
C HIS A 32 -139.08 -1.54 -34.02
N ILE A 33 -137.83 -1.09 -34.18
CA ILE A 33 -137.50 0.05 -35.04
C ILE A 33 -137.89 -0.24 -36.50
N ARG A 34 -137.70 -1.48 -36.97
CA ARG A 34 -138.06 -1.88 -38.33
C ARG A 34 -139.58 -1.87 -38.53
N ASP A 35 -140.34 -2.41 -37.59
CA ASP A 35 -141.80 -2.44 -37.63
C ASP A 35 -142.38 -1.00 -37.70
N GLU A 36 -141.78 -0.04 -36.98
CA GLU A 36 -142.16 1.38 -37.07
C GLU A 36 -141.87 2.01 -38.43
N ILE A 37 -140.72 1.67 -39.04
CA ILE A 37 -140.36 2.12 -40.39
C ILE A 37 -141.33 1.55 -41.43
N ASP A 38 -141.66 0.25 -41.31
CA ASP A 38 -142.54 -0.45 -42.26
C ASP A 38 -143.99 0.04 -42.19
N ALA A 39 -144.45 0.49 -41.02
CA ALA A 39 -145.77 1.12 -40.86
C ALA A 39 -145.87 2.53 -41.49
N PHE A 40 -144.75 3.17 -41.79
CA PHE A 40 -144.73 4.52 -42.33
C PHE A 40 -144.77 4.54 -43.87
N VAL A 41 -145.78 5.23 -44.42
CA VAL A 41 -145.90 5.45 -45.87
C VAL A 41 -145.32 6.82 -46.24
N PRO A 42 -144.18 6.88 -46.94
CA PRO A 42 -143.52 8.14 -47.28
C PRO A 42 -144.25 8.89 -48.41
N ASP A 43 -144.49 10.20 -48.22
CA ASP A 43 -144.95 11.11 -49.27
C ASP A 43 -143.94 12.23 -49.49
N VAL A 44 -143.29 12.24 -50.65
CA VAL A 44 -142.29 13.26 -51.01
C VAL A 44 -142.91 14.48 -51.69
N THR A 45 -144.18 14.41 -52.11
CA THR A 45 -144.83 15.45 -52.90
C THR A 45 -145.23 16.65 -52.03
N THR A 46 -145.56 16.43 -50.75
CA THR A 46 -145.93 17.49 -49.82
C THR A 46 -144.80 17.91 -48.89
N VAL A 47 -144.81 19.19 -48.45
CA VAL A 47 -143.87 19.69 -47.43
C VAL A 47 -144.03 18.93 -46.11
N LYS A 48 -145.27 18.56 -45.75
CA LYS A 48 -145.58 17.80 -44.54
C LYS A 48 -145.01 16.38 -44.60
N GLY A 49 -145.17 15.69 -45.73
CA GLY A 49 -144.63 14.34 -45.94
C GLY A 49 -143.09 14.31 -45.92
N ARG A 50 -142.41 15.26 -46.56
CA ARG A 50 -140.93 15.40 -46.47
C ARG A 50 -140.44 15.64 -45.04
N LYS A 51 -141.16 16.44 -44.24
CA LYS A 51 -140.84 16.64 -42.81
C LYS A 51 -141.06 15.35 -41.99
N ALA A 52 -142.10 14.57 -42.29
CA ALA A 52 -142.34 13.29 -41.62
C ALA A 52 -141.24 12.25 -41.93
N ILE A 53 -140.79 12.16 -43.18
CA ILE A 53 -139.64 11.32 -43.58
C ILE A 53 -138.38 11.72 -42.78
N ALA A 54 -138.07 13.01 -42.71
CA ALA A 54 -136.94 13.52 -41.95
C ALA A 54 -137.04 13.20 -40.44
N SER A 55 -138.26 13.27 -39.89
CA SER A 55 -138.50 12.93 -38.48
C SER A 55 -138.24 11.46 -38.18
N ILE A 56 -138.67 10.54 -39.03
CA ILE A 56 -138.43 9.09 -38.83
C ILE A 56 -136.96 8.76 -38.99
N ALA A 57 -136.30 9.32 -40.00
CA ALA A 57 -134.85 9.18 -40.15
C ALA A 57 -134.08 9.68 -38.92
N TYR A 58 -134.52 10.79 -38.32
CA TYR A 58 -133.95 11.32 -37.08
C TYR A 58 -134.16 10.37 -35.89
N THR A 59 -135.36 9.79 -35.73
CA THR A 59 -135.63 8.79 -34.68
C THR A 59 -134.72 7.57 -34.83
N VAL A 60 -134.53 7.04 -36.03
CA VAL A 60 -133.60 5.93 -36.29
C VAL A 60 -132.15 6.29 -35.92
N ALA A 61 -131.69 7.49 -36.31
CA ALA A 61 -130.35 7.96 -35.98
C ALA A 61 -130.16 8.13 -34.46
N ARG A 62 -131.20 8.59 -33.76
CA ARG A 62 -131.22 8.72 -32.30
C ARG A 62 -131.17 7.36 -31.62
N SER A 63 -131.98 6.40 -32.04
CA SER A 63 -131.99 5.03 -31.50
C SER A 63 -130.63 4.34 -31.68
N LYS A 64 -129.99 4.49 -32.85
CA LYS A 64 -128.62 4.02 -33.09
C LYS A 64 -127.63 4.59 -32.07
N THR A 65 -127.69 5.91 -31.85
CA THR A 65 -126.77 6.60 -30.94
C THR A 65 -126.98 6.15 -29.49
N LEU A 66 -128.23 5.97 -29.07
CA LEU A 66 -128.55 5.52 -27.71
C LEU A 66 -128.10 4.06 -27.47
N LEU A 67 -128.31 3.17 -28.44
CA LEU A 67 -127.82 1.79 -28.37
C LEU A 67 -126.28 1.74 -28.37
N ASP A 68 -125.59 2.50 -29.22
CA ASP A 68 -124.12 2.52 -29.24
C ASP A 68 -123.54 3.08 -27.93
N ASN A 69 -124.11 4.18 -27.42
CA ASN A 69 -123.66 4.77 -26.15
C ASN A 69 -123.88 3.83 -24.96
N LEU A 70 -125.02 3.14 -24.89
CA LEU A 70 -125.27 2.15 -23.83
C LEU A 70 -124.25 1.00 -23.86
N GLY A 71 -123.93 0.48 -25.05
CA GLY A 71 -122.89 -0.54 -25.20
C GLY A 71 -121.50 -0.04 -24.77
N LYS A 72 -121.15 1.20 -25.11
CA LYS A 72 -119.89 1.85 -24.69
C LYS A 72 -119.82 2.05 -23.18
N GLU A 73 -120.91 2.51 -22.56
CA GLU A 73 -121.01 2.65 -21.09
C GLU A 73 -120.79 1.30 -20.40
N LEU A 74 -121.47 0.24 -20.84
CA LEU A 74 -121.30 -1.12 -20.30
C LEU A 74 -119.86 -1.63 -20.44
N VAL A 75 -119.24 -1.49 -21.61
CA VAL A 75 -117.84 -1.90 -21.81
C VAL A 75 -116.89 -1.10 -20.93
N SER A 76 -117.15 0.21 -20.73
CA SER A 76 -116.36 1.05 -19.85
C SER A 76 -116.47 0.58 -18.39
N GLU A 77 -117.69 0.35 -17.89
CA GLU A 77 -117.93 -0.15 -16.54
C GLU A 77 -117.30 -1.53 -16.31
N LEU A 78 -117.45 -2.45 -17.28
CA LEU A 78 -116.84 -3.78 -17.21
C LEU A 78 -115.32 -3.72 -17.16
N LYS A 79 -114.67 -2.83 -17.92
CA LYS A 79 -113.22 -2.67 -17.93
C LYS A 79 -112.67 -2.12 -16.61
N GLU A 80 -113.48 -1.37 -15.86
CA GLU A 80 -113.08 -0.90 -14.54
C GLU A 80 -112.97 -2.04 -13.52
N ILE A 81 -113.66 -3.19 -13.72
CA ILE A 81 -113.56 -4.35 -12.82
C ILE A 81 -112.16 -4.99 -12.89
N PRO A 82 -111.62 -5.47 -14.05
CA PRO A 82 -110.25 -5.96 -14.14
C PRO A 82 -109.22 -4.94 -13.70
N LYS A 83 -109.39 -3.66 -14.06
CA LYS A 83 -108.48 -2.58 -13.66
C LYS A 83 -108.37 -2.45 -12.14
N LYS A 84 -109.49 -2.50 -11.42
CA LYS A 84 -109.50 -2.49 -9.94
C LYS A 84 -108.89 -3.75 -9.36
N ILE A 85 -109.19 -4.92 -9.94
CA ILE A 85 -108.61 -6.20 -9.51
C ILE A 85 -107.08 -6.18 -9.66
N ASP A 86 -106.55 -5.73 -10.79
CA ASP A 86 -105.11 -5.68 -11.02
C ASP A 86 -104.41 -4.65 -10.13
N ALA A 87 -105.05 -3.50 -9.89
CA ALA A 87 -104.56 -2.52 -8.94
C ALA A 87 -104.47 -3.10 -7.51
N GLU A 88 -105.52 -3.79 -7.05
CA GLU A 88 -105.52 -4.40 -5.72
C GLU A 88 -104.53 -5.57 -5.62
N ARG A 89 -104.42 -6.39 -6.68
CA ARG A 89 -103.40 -7.46 -6.74
C ARG A 89 -101.98 -6.90 -6.67
N LYS A 90 -101.71 -5.77 -7.33
CA LYS A 90 -100.41 -5.10 -7.22
C LYS A 90 -100.19 -4.59 -5.79
N ARG A 91 -101.14 -3.81 -5.25
CA ARG A 91 -101.07 -3.29 -3.88
C ARG A 91 -100.80 -4.41 -2.87
N MET A 92 -101.52 -5.53 -2.99
CA MET A 92 -101.35 -6.70 -2.14
C MET A 92 -99.92 -7.25 -2.23
N ARG A 93 -99.39 -7.49 -3.45
CA ARG A 93 -98.00 -7.97 -3.62
C ARG A 93 -96.99 -7.01 -3.00
N ASP A 94 -97.06 -5.74 -3.37
CA ASP A 94 -96.13 -4.71 -2.88
C ASP A 94 -96.17 -4.63 -1.34
N THR A 95 -97.37 -4.75 -0.73
CA THR A 95 -97.54 -4.77 0.74
C THR A 95 -96.94 -6.03 1.36
N LEU A 96 -97.19 -7.20 0.77
CA LEU A 96 -96.65 -8.47 1.27
C LEU A 96 -95.13 -8.54 1.16
N ASP A 97 -94.54 -7.97 0.09
CA ASP A 97 -93.08 -7.89 -0.08
C ASP A 97 -92.46 -7.01 1.02
N ILE A 98 -93.06 -5.85 1.32
CA ILE A 98 -92.62 -4.98 2.43
C ILE A 98 -92.69 -5.71 3.77
N TRP A 99 -93.80 -6.39 4.06
CA TRP A 99 -93.95 -7.14 5.30
C TRP A 99 -93.00 -8.32 5.39
N GLN A 100 -92.72 -9.00 4.28
CA GLN A 100 -91.73 -10.08 4.24
C GLN A 100 -90.34 -9.55 4.60
N GLU A 101 -89.95 -8.39 4.06
CA GLU A 101 -88.68 -7.74 4.40
C GLU A 101 -88.65 -7.31 5.87
N GLU A 102 -89.71 -6.67 6.37
CA GLU A 102 -89.81 -6.26 7.77
C GLU A 102 -89.68 -7.42 8.74
N VAL A 103 -90.36 -8.53 8.47
CA VAL A 103 -90.30 -9.76 9.28
C VAL A 103 -88.90 -10.38 9.22
N ARG A 104 -88.24 -10.32 8.06
CA ARG A 104 -86.90 -10.91 7.89
C ARG A 104 -85.76 -10.01 8.40
N ARG A 105 -85.97 -8.70 8.47
CA ARG A 105 -84.94 -7.71 8.82
C ARG A 105 -84.22 -8.02 10.14
N PRO A 106 -84.89 -8.33 11.27
CA PRO A 106 -84.20 -8.65 12.51
C PRO A 106 -83.26 -9.85 12.41
N LEU A 107 -83.64 -10.87 11.62
CA LEU A 107 -82.78 -12.04 11.40
C LEU A 107 -81.56 -11.68 10.54
N ASN A 108 -81.74 -10.90 9.48
CA ASN A 108 -80.63 -10.44 8.64
C ASN A 108 -79.66 -9.57 9.45
N GLU A 109 -80.17 -8.65 10.28
CA GLU A 109 -79.36 -7.78 11.15
C GLU A 109 -78.60 -8.59 12.19
N TRP A 110 -79.24 -9.59 12.82
CA TRP A 110 -78.56 -10.49 13.74
C TRP A 110 -77.47 -11.32 13.05
N GLN A 111 -77.75 -11.89 11.88
CA GLN A 111 -76.76 -12.65 11.10
C GLN A 111 -75.56 -11.78 10.74
N ALA A 112 -75.78 -10.56 10.25
CA ALA A 112 -74.69 -9.64 9.92
C ALA A 112 -73.88 -9.22 11.15
N ALA A 113 -74.54 -8.99 12.29
CA ALA A 113 -73.85 -8.67 13.54
C ALA A 113 -73.03 -9.86 14.06
N GLU A 114 -73.53 -11.08 13.91
CA GLU A 114 -72.86 -12.31 14.32
C GLU A 114 -71.65 -12.61 13.42
N ASP A 115 -71.81 -12.50 12.10
CA ASP A 115 -70.70 -12.64 11.14
C ASP A 115 -69.60 -11.61 11.44
N ALA A 116 -69.96 -10.34 11.67
CA ALA A 116 -69.01 -9.29 12.02
C ALA A 116 -68.33 -9.53 13.38
N ARG A 117 -69.05 -10.11 14.36
CA ARG A 117 -68.48 -10.49 15.66
C ARG A 117 -67.42 -11.58 15.48
N VAL A 118 -67.75 -12.63 14.73
CA VAL A 118 -66.85 -13.75 14.44
C VAL A 118 -65.63 -13.28 13.65
N GLU A 119 -65.82 -12.48 12.60
CA GLU A 119 -64.73 -11.89 11.81
C GLU A 119 -63.79 -11.05 12.67
N LYS A 120 -64.34 -10.18 13.53
CA LYS A 120 -63.54 -9.36 14.46
C LYS A 120 -62.64 -10.21 15.37
N HIS A 121 -63.14 -11.33 15.88
CA HIS A 121 -62.34 -12.24 16.72
C HIS A 121 -61.26 -12.94 15.90
N ASN A 122 -61.59 -13.46 14.73
CA ASN A 122 -60.62 -14.08 13.83
C ASN A 122 -59.52 -13.09 13.40
N ASP A 123 -59.88 -11.86 13.04
CA ASP A 123 -58.92 -10.79 12.71
C ASP A 123 -58.04 -10.42 13.91
N GLY A 124 -58.59 -10.48 15.12
CA GLY A 124 -57.83 -10.29 16.35
C GLY A 124 -56.78 -11.38 16.54
N ILE A 125 -57.16 -12.65 16.36
CA ILE A 125 -56.25 -13.80 16.42
C ILE A 125 -55.18 -13.70 15.32
N GLN A 126 -55.55 -13.35 14.09
CA GLN A 126 -54.59 -13.18 13.01
C GLN A 126 -53.60 -12.06 13.30
N ARG A 127 -54.05 -10.92 13.83
CA ARG A 127 -53.14 -9.85 14.28
C ARG A 127 -52.17 -10.33 15.35
N ILE A 128 -52.61 -11.16 16.30
CA ILE A 128 -51.73 -11.77 17.31
C ILE A 128 -50.71 -12.72 16.66
N ASN A 129 -51.10 -13.47 15.63
CA ASN A 129 -50.18 -14.36 14.91
C ASN A 129 -49.15 -13.57 14.09
N ASP A 130 -49.57 -12.45 13.49
CA ASP A 130 -48.75 -11.66 12.57
C ASP A 130 -47.70 -10.78 13.26
N VAL A 131 -47.80 -10.55 14.59
CA VAL A 131 -46.78 -9.79 15.36
C VAL A 131 -45.37 -10.36 15.27
N VAL A 132 -45.22 -11.62 14.84
CA VAL A 132 -43.92 -12.27 14.67
C VAL A 132 -43.32 -12.06 13.28
N LEU A 133 -44.06 -11.42 12.37
CA LEU A 133 -43.64 -11.16 11.00
C LEU A 133 -42.96 -9.78 10.93
N PHE A 134 -41.68 -9.78 10.58
CA PHE A 134 -40.89 -8.58 10.38
C PHE A 134 -40.43 -8.52 8.92
N ALA A 135 -40.45 -7.33 8.32
CA ALA A 135 -40.00 -7.13 6.94
C ALA A 135 -38.49 -7.41 6.78
N ASP A 136 -37.70 -6.99 7.77
CA ASP A 136 -36.26 -7.19 7.86
C ASP A 136 -35.90 -7.81 9.22
N THR A 137 -34.64 -8.21 9.41
CA THR A 137 -34.16 -8.68 10.71
C THR A 137 -34.27 -7.58 11.77
N PRO A 138 -35.09 -7.74 12.81
CA PRO A 138 -35.31 -6.70 13.81
C PRO A 138 -34.15 -6.61 14.81
N SER A 139 -34.00 -5.44 15.44
CA SER A 139 -33.07 -5.26 16.58
C SER A 139 -33.66 -5.87 17.85
N ALA A 140 -32.81 -6.20 18.82
CA ALA A 140 -33.26 -6.72 20.11
C ALA A 140 -34.20 -5.73 20.84
N ALA A 141 -33.96 -4.43 20.70
CA ALA A 141 -34.84 -3.39 21.25
C ALA A 141 -36.25 -3.45 20.65
N HIS A 142 -36.36 -3.54 19.32
CA HIS A 142 -37.66 -3.58 18.66
C HIS A 142 -38.44 -4.86 19.02
N VAL A 143 -37.77 -6.02 19.07
CA VAL A 143 -38.41 -7.27 19.50
C VAL A 143 -38.88 -7.18 20.95
N THR A 144 -38.13 -6.51 21.83
CA THR A 144 -38.52 -6.30 23.23
C THR A 144 -39.79 -5.44 23.34
N GLU A 145 -39.90 -4.38 22.55
CA GLU A 145 -41.11 -3.54 22.49
C GLU A 145 -42.32 -4.35 22.03
N VAL A 146 -42.19 -5.13 20.95
CA VAL A 146 -43.28 -5.97 20.44
C VAL A 146 -43.71 -7.02 21.46
N ILE A 147 -42.77 -7.62 22.19
CA ILE A 147 -43.09 -8.54 23.30
C ILE A 147 -43.90 -7.80 24.38
N ALA A 148 -43.47 -6.62 24.79
CA ALA A 148 -44.15 -5.84 25.82
C ALA A 148 -45.59 -5.48 25.41
N ASP A 149 -45.78 -5.04 24.16
CA ASP A 149 -47.11 -4.72 23.61
C ASP A 149 -48.00 -5.96 23.58
N LEU A 150 -47.47 -7.11 23.14
CA LEU A 150 -48.22 -8.36 23.12
C LEU A 150 -48.54 -8.85 24.54
N GLU A 151 -47.65 -8.68 25.51
CA GLU A 151 -47.88 -9.05 26.91
C GLU A 151 -49.00 -8.20 27.53
N GLN A 152 -49.13 -6.92 27.16
CA GLN A 152 -50.20 -6.04 27.62
C GLN A 152 -51.58 -6.36 27.00
N LEU A 153 -51.62 -7.09 25.88
CA LEU A 153 -52.88 -7.47 25.25
C LEU A 153 -53.74 -8.35 26.19
N VAL A 154 -54.90 -7.85 26.61
CA VAL A 154 -55.82 -8.58 27.49
C VAL A 154 -56.55 -9.65 26.69
N ILE A 155 -56.41 -10.92 27.13
CA ILE A 155 -57.18 -12.05 26.64
C ILE A 155 -58.11 -12.49 27.78
N ASP A 156 -59.33 -11.96 27.77
CA ASP A 156 -60.37 -12.21 28.78
C ASP A 156 -61.68 -12.66 28.11
N ASP A 157 -62.74 -12.83 28.91
CA ASP A 157 -64.05 -13.33 28.48
C ASP A 157 -64.67 -12.53 27.30
N SER A 158 -64.16 -11.34 26.98
CA SER A 158 -64.57 -10.60 25.78
C SER A 158 -64.31 -11.35 24.46
N TRP A 159 -63.37 -12.31 24.46
CA TRP A 159 -63.08 -13.19 23.33
C TRP A 159 -64.05 -14.36 23.17
N GLN A 160 -64.96 -14.58 24.14
CA GLN A 160 -66.04 -15.56 24.05
C GLN A 160 -65.52 -16.96 23.69
N GLU A 161 -66.10 -17.63 22.69
CA GLU A 161 -65.68 -18.96 22.25
C GLU A 161 -64.25 -18.99 21.66
N PHE A 162 -63.71 -17.83 21.28
CA PHE A 162 -62.36 -17.66 20.72
C PHE A 162 -61.30 -17.43 21.80
N LEU A 163 -61.67 -17.35 23.07
CA LEU A 163 -60.75 -17.10 24.19
C LEU A 163 -59.55 -18.05 24.17
N ALA A 164 -59.81 -19.36 24.08
CA ALA A 164 -58.78 -20.38 24.13
C ALA A 164 -57.82 -20.26 22.93
N GLU A 165 -58.34 -19.98 21.74
CA GLU A 165 -57.55 -19.82 20.52
C GLU A 165 -56.71 -18.53 20.57
N ALA A 166 -57.28 -17.42 21.03
CA ALA A 166 -56.56 -16.15 21.20
C ALA A 166 -55.45 -16.25 22.27
N ALA A 167 -55.71 -16.94 23.38
CA ALA A 167 -54.70 -17.22 24.41
C ALA A 167 -53.56 -18.07 23.85
N GLN A 168 -53.91 -19.14 23.13
CA GLN A 168 -52.92 -19.99 22.46
C GLN A 168 -52.09 -19.23 21.43
N ALA A 169 -52.73 -18.39 20.60
CA ALA A 169 -52.03 -17.55 19.63
C ALA A 169 -51.04 -16.60 20.32
N LYS A 170 -51.47 -15.95 21.41
CA LYS A 170 -50.59 -15.05 22.19
C LYS A 170 -49.39 -15.81 22.77
N ASP A 171 -49.61 -16.96 23.39
CA ASP A 171 -48.54 -17.77 23.95
C ASP A 171 -47.54 -18.23 22.88
N GLN A 172 -48.04 -18.71 21.74
CA GLN A 172 -47.20 -19.15 20.63
C GLN A 172 -46.39 -17.99 20.02
N SER A 173 -47.00 -16.82 19.86
CA SER A 173 -46.31 -15.62 19.37
C SER A 173 -45.24 -15.15 20.36
N LEU A 174 -45.53 -15.14 21.67
CA LEU A 174 -44.53 -14.80 22.69
C LEU A 174 -43.35 -15.78 22.70
N ILE A 175 -43.59 -17.09 22.55
CA ILE A 175 -42.51 -18.09 22.46
C ILE A 175 -41.59 -17.77 21.27
N LYS A 176 -42.18 -17.50 20.09
CA LYS A 176 -41.41 -17.16 18.88
C LYS A 176 -40.63 -15.86 19.05
N LEU A 177 -41.26 -14.81 19.56
CA LEU A 177 -40.61 -13.51 19.80
C LEU A 177 -39.47 -13.62 20.80
N ARG A 178 -39.65 -14.35 21.91
CA ARG A 178 -38.59 -14.55 22.92
C ARG A 178 -37.41 -15.33 22.35
N ALA A 179 -37.66 -16.34 21.52
CA ALA A 179 -36.60 -17.05 20.81
C ALA A 179 -35.83 -16.11 19.85
N MET A 180 -36.55 -15.27 19.10
CA MET A 180 -35.94 -14.28 18.21
C MET A 180 -35.15 -13.22 18.98
N LEU A 181 -35.68 -12.70 20.10
CA LEU A 181 -34.99 -11.77 20.99
C LEU A 181 -33.65 -12.34 21.47
N SER A 182 -33.65 -13.60 21.89
CA SER A 182 -32.42 -14.29 22.29
C SER A 182 -31.40 -14.37 21.15
N GLN A 183 -31.83 -14.52 19.90
CA GLN A 183 -30.94 -14.52 18.73
C GLN A 183 -30.41 -13.12 18.44
N CYS A 184 -31.27 -12.09 18.45
CA CYS A 184 -30.86 -10.70 18.24
C CYS A 184 -29.84 -10.26 19.29
N LEU A 185 -30.09 -10.54 20.57
CA LEU A 185 -29.16 -10.23 21.66
C LEU A 185 -27.80 -10.91 21.48
N LYS A 186 -27.80 -12.18 21.02
CA LYS A 186 -26.56 -12.91 20.75
C LYS A 186 -25.77 -12.25 19.62
N VAL A 187 -26.43 -11.93 18.50
CA VAL A 187 -25.78 -11.30 17.34
C VAL A 187 -25.24 -9.91 17.71
N GLU A 188 -26.01 -9.11 18.44
CA GLU A 188 -25.59 -7.78 18.89
C GLU A 188 -24.40 -7.85 19.86
N ALA A 189 -24.42 -8.81 20.80
CA ALA A 189 -23.30 -9.04 21.72
C ALA A 189 -22.02 -9.49 20.99
N GLU A 190 -22.14 -10.41 20.02
CA GLU A 190 -21.02 -10.84 19.18
C GLU A 190 -20.43 -9.67 18.38
N GLN A 191 -21.28 -8.78 17.84
CA GLN A 191 -20.86 -7.60 17.09
C GLN A 191 -20.19 -6.55 17.99
N ALA A 192 -20.68 -6.36 19.22
CA ALA A 192 -20.08 -5.47 20.20
C ALA A 192 -18.69 -5.97 20.65
N GLU A 193 -18.58 -7.28 20.93
CA GLU A 193 -17.30 -7.92 21.24
C GLU A 193 -16.31 -7.82 20.08
N LEU A 194 -16.75 -8.05 18.84
CA LEU A 194 -15.90 -7.91 17.66
C LEU A 194 -15.37 -6.47 17.51
N THR A 195 -16.21 -5.48 17.78
CA THR A 195 -15.82 -4.06 17.78
C THR A 195 -14.78 -3.77 18.86
N ARG A 196 -14.99 -4.29 20.08
CA ARG A 196 -14.02 -4.15 21.18
C ARG A 196 -12.68 -4.78 20.84
N LEU A 197 -12.68 -6.00 20.29
CA LEU A 197 -11.47 -6.71 19.90
C LEU A 197 -10.70 -5.97 18.80
N ARG A 198 -11.39 -5.39 17.82
CA ARG A 198 -10.76 -4.54 16.79
C ARG A 198 -10.13 -3.29 17.38
N ALA A 199 -10.84 -2.59 18.26
CA ALA A 199 -10.31 -1.41 18.94
C ALA A 199 -9.09 -1.74 19.82
N GLU A 200 -9.11 -2.87 20.53
CA GLU A 200 -7.98 -3.34 21.32
C GLU A 200 -6.78 -3.71 20.43
N ALA A 201 -7.02 -4.39 19.31
CA ALA A 201 -5.98 -4.75 18.34
C ALA A 201 -5.31 -3.50 17.74
N GLU A 202 -6.11 -2.50 17.32
CA GLU A 202 -5.60 -1.23 16.81
C GLU A 202 -4.81 -0.46 17.88
N ALA A 203 -5.26 -0.48 19.14
CA ALA A 203 -4.54 0.15 20.24
C ALA A 203 -3.21 -0.55 20.54
N ARG A 204 -3.17 -1.89 20.47
CA ARG A 204 -1.93 -2.68 20.59
C ARG A 204 -0.98 -2.36 19.45
N GLU A 205 -1.43 -2.35 18.20
CA GLU A 205 -0.59 -2.02 17.04
C GLU A 205 0.00 -0.60 17.14
N LYS A 206 -0.79 0.38 17.59
CA LYS A 206 -0.30 1.74 17.86
C LYS A 206 0.79 1.75 18.93
N ARG A 207 0.57 1.07 20.07
CA ARG A 207 1.58 0.95 21.12
C ARG A 207 2.84 0.26 20.63
N ASP A 208 2.72 -0.85 19.93
CA ASP A 208 3.86 -1.59 19.38
C ASP A 208 4.64 -0.74 18.37
N ARG A 209 3.94 0.06 17.55
CA ARG A 209 4.56 1.01 16.63
C ARG A 209 5.28 2.14 17.37
N GLU A 210 4.65 2.72 18.38
CA GLU A 210 5.25 3.76 19.22
C GLU A 210 6.47 3.23 19.99
N GLU A 211 6.39 2.03 20.55
CA GLU A 211 7.52 1.34 21.20
C GLU A 211 8.63 1.05 20.20
N ARG A 212 8.32 0.60 18.98
CA ARG A 212 9.31 0.37 17.93
C ARG A 212 10.01 1.67 17.54
N ILE A 213 9.26 2.76 17.32
CA ILE A 213 9.82 4.07 17.04
C ILE A 213 10.70 4.55 18.21
N ALA A 214 10.26 4.35 19.46
CA ALA A 214 11.02 4.72 20.64
C ALA A 214 12.32 3.90 20.77
N ARG A 215 12.28 2.59 20.50
CA ARG A 215 13.47 1.73 20.47
C ARG A 215 14.42 2.10 19.34
N GLU A 216 13.90 2.31 18.13
CA GLU A 216 14.69 2.75 16.97
C GLU A 216 15.36 4.11 17.27
N ALA A 217 14.65 5.06 17.88
CA ALA A 217 15.20 6.34 18.29
C ALA A 217 16.25 6.22 19.39
N ALA A 218 16.03 5.38 20.40
CA ALA A 218 16.99 5.13 21.47
C ALA A 218 18.27 4.45 20.95
N GLU A 219 18.13 3.45 20.07
CA GLU A 219 19.25 2.76 19.45
C GLU A 219 20.02 3.68 18.50
N GLN A 220 19.33 4.54 17.75
CA GLN A 220 19.98 5.55 16.93
C GLN A 220 20.76 6.55 17.79
N ALA A 221 20.19 7.01 18.91
CA ALA A 221 20.87 7.90 19.84
C ALA A 221 22.11 7.25 20.49
N THR A 222 22.05 5.97 20.87
CA THR A 222 23.23 5.26 21.37
C THR A 222 24.29 5.08 20.29
N ARG A 223 23.90 4.69 19.05
CA ARG A 223 24.84 4.59 17.92
C ARG A 223 25.50 5.93 17.59
N GLU A 224 24.75 7.03 17.62
CA GLU A 224 25.28 8.37 17.39
C GLU A 224 26.23 8.80 18.51
N ALA A 225 25.90 8.49 19.77
CA ALA A 225 26.78 8.75 20.91
C ALA A 225 28.06 7.90 20.86
N GLU A 226 27.96 6.61 20.53
CA GLU A 226 29.11 5.73 20.34
C GLU A 226 29.97 6.15 19.16
N ALA A 227 29.37 6.51 18.01
CA ALA A 227 30.11 7.02 16.86
C ALA A 227 30.81 8.35 17.17
N LYS A 228 30.19 9.24 17.95
CA LYS A 228 30.83 10.47 18.42
C LYS A 228 31.99 10.17 19.38
N ALA A 229 31.78 9.29 20.36
CA ALA A 229 32.82 8.87 21.29
C ALA A 229 33.99 8.18 20.55
N GLN A 230 33.70 7.37 19.52
CA GLN A 230 34.72 6.74 18.70
C GLN A 230 35.47 7.77 17.86
N ARG A 231 34.79 8.75 17.24
CA ARG A 231 35.44 9.86 16.53
C ARG A 231 36.34 10.69 17.46
N GLU A 232 35.92 10.94 18.70
CA GLU A 232 36.73 11.62 19.70
C GLU A 232 37.95 10.78 20.10
N ARG A 233 37.79 9.47 20.29
CA ARG A 233 38.90 8.54 20.54
C ARG A 233 39.87 8.43 19.37
N ASP A 234 39.36 8.35 18.14
CA ASP A 234 40.17 8.27 16.93
C ASP A 234 40.92 9.59 16.69
N ALA A 235 40.28 10.74 16.95
CA ALA A 235 40.91 12.04 16.89
C ALA A 235 42.01 12.20 17.96
N GLU A 236 41.78 11.72 19.17
CA GLU A 236 42.78 11.73 20.24
C GLU A 236 43.93 10.75 19.94
N ALA A 237 43.63 9.55 19.46
CA ALA A 237 44.63 8.59 19.03
C ALA A 237 45.45 9.12 17.84
N GLN A 238 44.82 9.85 16.92
CA GLN A 238 45.52 10.52 15.83
C GLN A 238 46.42 11.64 16.34
N ARG A 239 45.97 12.47 17.29
CA ARG A 239 46.83 13.48 17.92
C ARG A 239 48.04 12.86 18.61
N ILE A 240 47.85 11.77 19.36
CA ILE A 240 48.95 11.05 20.02
C ILE A 240 49.90 10.46 18.96
N ARG A 241 49.39 9.88 17.87
CA ARG A 241 50.23 9.38 16.77
C ARG A 241 50.97 10.50 16.06
N ASP A 242 50.35 11.65 15.84
CA ASP A 242 50.97 12.81 15.20
C ASP A 242 52.05 13.41 16.12
N GLU A 243 51.81 13.47 17.43
CA GLU A 243 52.80 13.88 18.42
C GLU A 243 53.97 12.89 18.52
N GLN A 244 53.68 11.58 18.51
CA GLN A 244 54.70 10.52 18.49
C GLN A 244 55.51 10.55 17.20
N ALA A 245 54.87 10.71 16.04
CA ALA A 245 55.56 10.84 14.76
C ALA A 245 56.39 12.13 14.70
N ALA A 246 55.90 13.23 15.28
CA ALA A 246 56.67 14.47 15.40
C ALA A 246 57.83 14.33 16.41
N ALA A 247 57.68 13.55 17.48
CA ALA A 247 58.74 13.23 18.43
C ALA A 247 59.79 12.29 17.81
N GLU A 248 59.36 11.24 17.13
CA GLU A 248 60.21 10.29 16.42
C GLU A 248 60.95 10.95 15.25
N LYS A 249 60.31 11.88 14.55
CA LYS A 249 60.97 12.71 13.53
C LYS A 249 62.01 13.62 14.14
N ARG A 250 61.72 14.27 15.28
CA ARG A 250 62.70 15.08 16.03
C ARG A 250 63.87 14.23 16.55
N GLU A 251 63.59 13.03 17.04
CA GLU A 251 64.61 12.09 17.51
C GLU A 251 65.47 11.56 16.36
N ASN A 252 64.86 11.20 15.23
CA ASN A 252 65.59 10.79 14.03
C ASN A 252 66.39 11.95 13.42
N ASP A 253 65.88 13.18 13.41
CA ASP A 253 66.60 14.35 12.94
C ASP A 253 67.81 14.65 13.86
N LEU A 254 67.64 14.53 15.18
CA LEU A 254 68.74 14.63 16.16
C LEU A 254 69.75 13.49 16.00
N ARG A 255 69.30 12.27 15.73
CA ARG A 255 70.16 11.11 15.49
C ARG A 255 70.92 11.22 14.17
N LEU A 256 70.28 11.77 13.13
CA LEU A 256 70.92 12.04 11.85
C LEU A 256 71.96 13.15 12.01
N GLN A 257 71.64 14.22 12.75
CA GLN A 257 72.61 15.28 13.09
C GLN A 257 73.76 14.76 13.93
N ALA A 258 73.51 13.89 14.91
CA ALA A 258 74.55 13.26 15.71
C ALA A 258 75.42 12.32 14.86
N ALA A 259 74.83 11.52 13.98
CA ALA A 259 75.57 10.64 13.07
C ALA A 259 76.35 11.42 12.01
N GLU A 260 75.83 12.55 11.52
CA GLU A 260 76.56 13.46 10.62
C GLU A 260 77.68 14.20 11.35
N ALA A 261 77.48 14.62 12.60
CA ALA A 261 78.52 15.20 13.44
C ALA A 261 79.62 14.17 13.78
N GLU A 262 79.24 12.93 14.04
CA GLU A 262 80.17 11.82 14.28
C GLU A 262 80.94 11.45 13.00
N ARG A 263 80.28 11.35 11.84
CA ARG A 263 80.97 11.18 10.56
C ARG A 263 81.90 12.34 10.21
N ARG A 264 81.50 13.59 10.50
CA ARG A 264 82.37 14.76 10.33
C ARG A 264 83.55 14.74 11.30
N ALA A 265 83.35 14.30 12.54
CA ALA A 265 84.42 14.13 13.51
C ALA A 265 85.36 12.97 13.13
N GLU A 266 84.84 11.91 12.53
CA GLU A 266 85.59 10.75 12.08
C GLU A 266 86.32 11.03 10.76
N GLN A 267 85.72 11.79 9.84
CA GLN A 267 86.41 12.36 8.68
C GLN A 267 87.47 13.36 9.11
N ALA A 268 87.21 14.26 10.06
CA ALA A 268 88.21 15.18 10.59
C ALA A 268 89.35 14.43 11.30
N LYS A 269 89.07 13.34 12.01
CA LYS A 269 90.10 12.47 12.60
C LYS A 269 90.89 11.72 11.53
N ARG A 270 90.23 11.20 10.47
CA ARG A 270 90.92 10.54 9.35
C ARG A 270 91.78 11.53 8.56
N GLU A 271 91.29 12.74 8.32
CA GLU A 271 92.03 13.83 7.67
C GLU A 271 93.18 14.34 8.55
N GLN A 272 93.01 14.41 9.88
CA GLN A 272 94.12 14.71 10.79
C GLN A 272 95.17 13.60 10.80
N ILE A 273 94.75 12.33 10.84
CA ILE A 273 95.67 11.19 10.80
C ILE A 273 96.37 11.09 9.43
N GLU A 274 95.68 11.36 8.32
CA GLU A 274 96.28 11.38 6.98
C GLU A 274 97.17 12.62 6.77
N ALA A 275 96.83 13.78 7.34
CA ALA A 275 97.67 14.97 7.32
C ALA A 275 98.92 14.80 8.20
N GLU A 276 98.79 14.14 9.35
CA GLU A 276 99.90 13.82 10.24
C GLU A 276 100.80 12.74 9.63
N GLN A 277 100.24 11.70 8.99
CA GLN A 277 101.01 10.70 8.23
C GLN A 277 101.68 11.29 6.98
N LYS A 278 101.04 12.22 6.25
CA LYS A 278 101.69 12.96 5.14
C LYS A 278 102.80 13.88 5.64
N ALA A 279 102.61 14.58 6.76
CA ALA A 279 103.62 15.46 7.34
C ALA A 279 104.80 14.68 7.97
N GLU A 280 104.57 13.45 8.43
CA GLU A 280 105.60 12.51 8.90
C GLU A 280 106.37 11.91 7.70
N GLN A 281 105.65 11.47 6.65
CA GLN A 281 106.27 10.94 5.43
C GLN A 281 107.04 12.01 4.65
N GLU A 282 106.58 13.26 4.59
CA GLU A 282 107.34 14.35 3.99
C GLU A 282 108.57 14.74 4.82
N ARG A 283 108.49 14.70 6.16
CA ARG A 283 109.67 14.90 7.03
C ARG A 283 110.70 13.78 6.86
N GLN A 284 110.27 12.53 6.80
CA GLN A 284 111.16 11.38 6.59
C GLN A 284 111.73 11.35 5.15
N ALA A 285 110.94 11.70 4.14
CA ALA A 285 111.41 11.79 2.75
C ALA A 285 112.29 13.02 2.50
N ALA A 286 112.16 14.11 3.27
CA ALA A 286 113.07 15.26 3.23
C ALA A 286 114.38 14.97 3.98
N ALA A 287 114.32 14.26 5.12
CA ALA A 287 115.49 13.82 5.86
C ALA A 287 116.34 12.81 5.06
N GLN A 288 115.71 11.81 4.42
CA GLN A 288 116.42 10.83 3.59
C GLN A 288 116.99 11.44 2.30
N ARG A 289 116.31 12.42 1.68
CA ARG A 289 116.86 13.14 0.51
C ARG A 289 118.01 14.06 0.88
N ALA A 290 117.99 14.68 2.06
CA ALA A 290 119.11 15.49 2.57
C ALA A 290 120.32 14.63 2.97
N GLU A 291 120.09 13.44 3.54
CA GLU A 291 121.13 12.50 3.93
C GLU A 291 121.78 11.81 2.72
N GLN A 292 120.99 11.39 1.72
CA GLN A 292 121.51 10.84 0.46
C GLN A 292 122.28 11.89 -0.37
N ALA A 293 121.82 13.15 -0.43
CA ALA A 293 122.55 14.21 -1.12
C ALA A 293 123.86 14.60 -0.40
N ALA A 294 123.90 14.56 0.93
CA ALA A 294 125.11 14.84 1.72
C ALA A 294 126.12 13.67 1.73
N GLU A 295 125.67 12.44 1.55
CA GLU A 295 126.53 11.25 1.46
C GLU A 295 127.11 11.07 0.04
N GLN A 296 126.33 11.33 -1.02
CA GLN A 296 126.82 11.30 -2.41
C GLN A 296 127.90 12.38 -2.66
N ALA A 297 127.72 13.60 -2.11
CA ALA A 297 128.72 14.67 -2.20
C ALA A 297 130.02 14.35 -1.44
N ARG A 298 129.95 13.71 -0.26
CA ARG A 298 131.13 13.28 0.52
C ARG A 298 131.89 12.11 -0.12
N GLN A 299 131.20 11.23 -0.85
CA GLN A 299 131.82 10.07 -1.52
C GLN A 299 132.44 10.40 -2.89
N ASP A 300 131.99 11.46 -3.58
CA ASP A 300 132.57 11.94 -4.84
C ASP A 300 133.75 12.90 -4.64
N GLU A 301 133.86 13.52 -3.47
CA GLU A 301 135.01 14.34 -3.06
C GLU A 301 136.16 13.47 -2.51
N ARG A 302 135.85 12.42 -1.73
CA ARG A 302 136.82 11.40 -1.29
C ARG A 302 137.37 10.54 -2.43
N ARG A 303 136.56 10.14 -3.41
CA ARG A 303 137.04 9.39 -4.58
C ARG A 303 138.00 10.17 -5.48
N ARG A 304 137.89 11.51 -5.55
CA ARG A 304 138.83 12.37 -6.30
C ARG A 304 140.12 12.65 -5.54
N ALA A 305 140.09 12.68 -4.20
CA ALA A 305 141.28 12.84 -3.36
C ALA A 305 142.11 11.53 -3.25
N ASP A 306 141.45 10.37 -3.13
CA ASP A 306 142.13 9.08 -2.98
C ASP A 306 142.69 8.52 -4.30
N ALA A 307 142.07 8.85 -5.45
CA ALA A 307 142.59 8.47 -6.78
C ALA A 307 143.85 9.27 -7.18
N ALA A 308 144.03 10.49 -6.67
CA ALA A 308 145.23 11.31 -6.92
C ALA A 308 146.41 10.94 -6.00
N ALA A 309 146.14 10.47 -4.77
CA ALA A 309 147.17 10.05 -3.81
C ALA A 309 147.74 8.65 -4.10
N THR A 310 146.91 7.74 -4.63
CA THR A 310 147.30 6.33 -4.87
C THR A 310 148.24 6.15 -6.07
N GLU A 311 148.17 7.03 -7.09
CA GLU A 311 149.06 6.98 -8.26
C GLU A 311 150.48 7.52 -7.96
N ILE A 312 150.61 8.47 -7.02
CA ILE A 312 151.91 9.05 -6.61
C ILE A 312 152.71 8.05 -5.76
N LEU A 313 152.06 7.29 -4.90
CA LEU A 313 152.72 6.32 -4.01
C LEU A 313 153.22 5.08 -4.77
N ARG A 314 152.47 4.63 -5.79
CA ARG A 314 152.83 3.46 -6.60
C ARG A 314 154.11 3.68 -7.43
N GLN A 315 154.35 4.90 -7.92
CA GLN A 315 155.56 5.23 -8.68
C GLN A 315 156.82 5.38 -7.80
N GLN A 316 156.68 5.71 -6.51
CA GLN A 316 157.82 5.79 -5.58
C GLN A 316 158.29 4.39 -5.14
N GLN A 317 157.37 3.50 -4.78
CA GLN A 317 157.73 2.16 -4.30
C GLN A 317 158.42 1.30 -5.37
N ALA A 318 158.08 1.48 -6.65
CA ALA A 318 158.75 0.78 -7.75
C ALA A 318 160.21 1.22 -7.95
N ARG A 319 160.57 2.48 -7.60
CA ARG A 319 161.94 3.01 -7.75
C ARG A 319 162.83 2.63 -6.57
N GLU A 320 162.27 2.54 -5.36
CA GLU A 320 163.03 2.15 -4.17
C GLU A 320 163.41 0.67 -4.19
N ALA A 321 162.53 -0.20 -4.69
CA ALA A 321 162.81 -1.63 -4.83
C ALA A 321 163.96 -1.91 -5.82
N ASP A 322 164.02 -1.18 -6.95
CA ASP A 322 165.09 -1.35 -7.96
C ASP A 322 166.45 -0.81 -7.48
N MET A 323 166.45 0.29 -6.71
CA MET A 323 167.64 0.85 -6.07
C MET A 323 168.23 -0.08 -5.01
N ALA A 324 167.38 -0.71 -4.19
CA ALA A 324 167.82 -1.65 -3.17
C ALA A 324 168.45 -2.91 -3.80
N HIS A 325 167.89 -3.42 -4.90
CA HIS A 325 168.42 -4.57 -5.64
C HIS A 325 169.83 -4.29 -6.17
N LYS A 326 170.03 -3.14 -6.82
CA LYS A 326 171.32 -2.71 -7.37
C LYS A 326 172.38 -2.47 -6.30
N ALA A 327 172.01 -1.88 -5.17
CA ALA A 327 172.91 -1.65 -4.05
C ALA A 327 173.41 -2.95 -3.40
N LYS A 328 172.55 -3.98 -3.32
CA LYS A 328 172.89 -5.29 -2.76
C LYS A 328 173.93 -6.02 -3.61
N ILE A 329 173.75 -6.05 -4.93
CA ILE A 329 174.66 -6.72 -5.86
C ILE A 329 176.03 -6.04 -5.89
N ASN A 330 176.07 -4.70 -5.89
CA ASN A 330 177.32 -3.95 -5.86
C ASN A 330 178.13 -4.14 -4.57
N ARG A 331 177.45 -4.25 -3.43
CA ARG A 331 178.10 -4.51 -2.14
C ARG A 331 178.68 -5.94 -2.08
N ALA A 332 178.00 -6.93 -2.66
CA ALA A 332 178.52 -8.30 -2.78
C ALA A 332 179.77 -8.37 -3.68
N ALA A 333 179.78 -7.65 -4.81
CA ALA A 333 180.95 -7.54 -5.67
C ALA A 333 182.13 -6.86 -4.96
N LEU A 334 181.85 -5.82 -4.16
CA LEU A 334 182.86 -5.13 -3.36
C LEU A 334 183.53 -6.07 -2.35
N GLU A 335 182.75 -6.84 -1.58
CA GLU A 335 183.26 -7.78 -0.58
C GLU A 335 184.12 -8.88 -1.22
N ALA A 336 183.73 -9.38 -2.39
CA ALA A 336 184.50 -10.40 -3.13
C ALA A 336 185.88 -9.89 -3.58
N PHE A 337 185.98 -8.62 -4.00
CA PHE A 337 187.27 -7.99 -4.31
C PHE A 337 188.17 -7.87 -3.09
N ILE A 338 187.60 -7.52 -1.93
CA ILE A 338 188.35 -7.41 -0.67
C ILE A 338 188.86 -8.78 -0.21
N ALA A 339 188.01 -9.81 -0.28
CA ALA A 339 188.36 -11.18 0.11
C ALA A 339 189.46 -11.82 -0.75
N SER A 340 189.62 -11.38 -2.00
CA SER A 340 190.67 -11.85 -2.93
C SER A 340 192.01 -11.10 -2.78
N GLY A 341 192.16 -10.25 -1.75
CA GLY A 341 193.42 -9.57 -1.39
C GLY A 341 193.55 -8.12 -1.87
N MET A 342 192.48 -7.52 -2.40
CA MET A 342 192.48 -6.13 -2.86
C MET A 342 192.09 -5.14 -1.74
N PRO A 343 192.79 -4.01 -1.55
CA PRO A 343 192.40 -2.98 -0.58
C PRO A 343 191.03 -2.35 -0.92
N GLU A 344 190.22 -2.10 0.11
CA GLU A 344 188.81 -1.65 -0.01
C GLU A 344 188.60 -0.40 -0.88
N ALA A 345 189.53 0.57 -0.82
CA ALA A 345 189.44 1.79 -1.62
C ALA A 345 189.52 1.50 -3.13
N CYS A 346 190.44 0.62 -3.55
CA CYS A 346 190.58 0.18 -4.94
C CYS A 346 189.39 -0.69 -5.38
N ALA A 347 188.87 -1.55 -4.49
CA ALA A 347 187.69 -2.38 -4.76
C ALA A 347 186.45 -1.51 -5.04
N LYS A 348 186.20 -0.44 -4.26
CA LYS A 348 185.09 0.51 -4.51
C LYS A 348 185.23 1.18 -5.87
N GLN A 349 186.45 1.59 -6.21
CA GLN A 349 186.74 2.25 -7.48
C GLN A 349 186.54 1.30 -8.67
N ALA A 350 186.96 0.03 -8.55
CA ALA A 350 186.74 -1.01 -9.56
C ALA A 350 185.25 -1.29 -9.79
N VAL A 351 184.46 -1.52 -8.73
CA VAL A 351 183.00 -1.73 -8.82
C VAL A 351 182.32 -0.53 -9.50
N THR A 352 182.74 0.69 -9.16
CA THR A 352 182.20 1.93 -9.76
C THR A 352 182.50 2.03 -11.26
N LEU A 353 183.74 1.74 -11.69
CA LEU A 353 184.14 1.83 -13.09
C LEU A 353 183.47 0.76 -13.96
N ILE A 354 183.23 -0.44 -13.42
CA ILE A 354 182.53 -1.53 -14.10
C ILE A 354 181.03 -1.22 -14.21
N ALA A 355 180.40 -0.72 -13.14
CA ALA A 355 179.00 -0.29 -13.17
C ALA A 355 178.78 0.85 -14.18
N GLN A 356 179.76 1.75 -14.32
CA GLN A 356 179.77 2.82 -15.34
C GLN A 356 180.19 2.35 -16.74
N ARG A 357 180.46 1.05 -16.95
CA ARG A 357 180.94 0.45 -18.22
C ARG A 357 182.19 1.12 -18.81
N LYS A 358 183.01 1.77 -17.98
CA LYS A 358 184.28 2.40 -18.40
C LYS A 358 185.40 1.39 -18.59
N ILE A 359 185.23 0.19 -18.05
CA ILE A 359 186.10 -0.96 -18.29
C ILE A 359 185.44 -1.84 -19.35
N PRO A 360 186.00 -1.96 -20.56
CA PRO A 360 185.45 -2.77 -21.63
C PRO A 360 185.49 -4.28 -21.29
N ALA A 361 184.57 -5.04 -21.89
CA ALA A 361 184.50 -6.51 -21.80
C ALA A 361 184.24 -7.11 -20.40
N ILE A 362 183.79 -6.33 -19.42
CA ILE A 362 183.36 -6.80 -18.09
C ILE A 362 182.08 -6.07 -17.64
N THR A 363 181.14 -6.75 -16.97
CA THR A 363 179.86 -6.16 -16.54
C THR A 363 179.36 -6.75 -15.21
N ILE A 364 178.60 -5.96 -14.45
CA ILE A 364 177.86 -6.42 -13.25
C ILE A 364 176.40 -6.60 -13.64
N GLN A 365 175.86 -7.81 -13.43
CA GLN A 365 174.45 -8.13 -13.68
C GLN A 365 173.64 -7.84 -12.41
N TYR A 366 172.59 -7.04 -12.55
CA TYR A 366 171.75 -6.60 -11.44
C TYR A 366 170.49 -7.40 -11.30
#